data_AF-K6UR63-F1
#
_entry.id   AF-K6UR63-F1
#
_cell.length_a   1.000
_cell.length_b   1.000
_cell.length_c   1.000
_cell.angle_alpha   90.00
_cell.angle_beta   90.00
_cell.angle_gamma   90.00
#
_symmetry.space_group_name_H-M   'P 1'
#
loop_
_entity.id
_entity.type
_entity.pdbx_description
1 polymer ?
#
loop_
_entity_poly.entity_id
_entity_poly.type
_entity_poly.pdbx_seq_one_letter_code
_entity_poly.pdbx_strand_id
1 'polypeptide(L)'
;MNTYHSLLFLLAFVLAANYTFAKVTADTQCKNGFVVQTGNYFECKCNNGFVLANENTCEEKRNCTDAQNANKNCGDYAMCINTKASDEERALKCTCISQYTLENDVCVPDKCNGIMCGKGKCILDPDDTNFVTCS
;
A
#
# COMPACT_ATOMS: atom_id res chain seq x y z
N MET A 1 9.41 37.75 9.95
CA MET A 1 9.55 36.28 9.89
C MET A 1 10.17 35.94 8.54
N ASN A 2 11.33 35.26 8.56
CA ASN A 2 12.26 35.16 7.43
C ASN A 2 11.64 34.34 6.28
N THR A 3 11.33 34.97 5.15
CA THR A 3 10.74 34.35 3.95
C THR A 3 11.54 33.15 3.45
N TYR A 4 12.85 33.14 3.66
CA TYR A 4 13.75 32.02 3.38
C TYR A 4 13.44 30.75 4.20
N HIS A 5 13.09 30.89 5.48
CA HIS A 5 12.69 29.73 6.28
C HIS A 5 11.35 29.17 5.81
N SER A 6 10.41 30.03 5.42
CA SER A 6 9.11 29.63 4.87
C SER A 6 9.25 28.84 3.54
N LEU A 7 10.17 29.26 2.68
CA LEU A 7 10.51 28.57 1.42
C LEU A 7 11.17 27.21 1.67
N LEU A 8 12.11 27.13 2.61
CA LEU A 8 12.77 25.87 2.98
C LEU A 8 11.78 24.85 3.58
N PHE A 9 10.85 25.31 4.41
CA PHE A 9 9.79 24.45 4.95
C PHE A 9 8.86 23.93 3.83
N LEU A 10 8.42 24.81 2.91
CA LEU A 10 7.62 24.39 1.75
C LEU A 10 8.35 23.37 0.87
N LEU A 11 9.64 23.56 0.62
CA LEU A 11 10.46 22.63 -0.15
C LEU A 11 10.58 21.26 0.55
N ALA A 12 10.76 21.25 1.87
CA ALA A 12 10.79 20.03 2.67
C ALA A 12 9.44 19.28 2.64
N PHE A 13 8.30 19.97 2.68
CA PHE A 13 6.98 19.34 2.56
C PHE A 13 6.73 18.76 1.16
N VAL A 14 7.11 19.48 0.10
CA VAL A 14 6.98 18.98 -1.29
C VAL A 14 7.88 17.76 -1.52
N LEU A 15 9.11 17.77 -0.99
CA LEU A 15 9.99 16.61 -1.06
C LEU A 15 9.41 15.42 -0.29
N ALA A 16 8.95 15.62 0.95
CA ALA A 16 8.33 14.55 1.75
C ALA A 16 7.10 13.93 1.07
N ALA A 17 6.25 14.74 0.46
CA ALA A 17 5.09 14.28 -0.30
C ALA A 17 5.48 13.46 -1.55
N ASN A 18 6.50 13.88 -2.30
CA ASN A 18 7.00 13.11 -3.44
C ASN A 18 7.59 11.76 -2.99
N TYR A 19 8.26 11.69 -1.85
CA TYR A 19 8.75 10.43 -1.28
C TYR A 19 7.62 9.48 -0.86
N THR A 20 6.39 9.97 -0.63
CA THR A 20 5.27 9.14 -0.20
C THR A 20 4.56 8.43 -1.35
N PHE A 21 4.76 8.88 -2.60
CA PHE A 21 4.14 8.30 -3.81
C PHE A 21 5.18 7.86 -4.85
N ALA A 22 6.45 7.79 -4.47
CA ALA A 22 7.53 7.44 -5.38
C ALA A 22 7.52 5.94 -5.69
N LYS A 23 7.64 5.62 -6.99
CA LYS A 23 7.99 4.30 -7.53
C LYS A 23 9.09 3.64 -6.68
N VAL A 24 8.90 2.37 -6.32
CA VAL A 24 9.95 1.59 -5.66
C VAL A 24 11.11 1.36 -6.63
N THR A 25 12.31 1.68 -6.17
CA THR A 25 13.59 1.53 -6.86
C THR A 25 14.56 0.74 -5.99
N ALA A 26 15.72 0.38 -6.54
CA ALA A 26 16.80 -0.28 -5.78
C ALA A 26 17.23 0.48 -4.51
N ASP A 27 17.11 1.82 -4.51
CA ASP A 27 17.51 2.68 -3.40
C ASP A 27 16.36 3.00 -2.43
N THR A 28 15.16 2.47 -2.68
CA THR A 28 13.99 2.75 -1.84
C THR A 28 14.17 2.18 -0.45
N GLN A 29 13.90 2.99 0.57
CA GLN A 29 13.90 2.53 1.95
C GLN A 29 12.54 1.93 2.30
N CYS A 30 12.46 0.59 2.30
CA CYS A 30 11.27 -0.12 2.75
C CYS A 30 11.19 -0.09 4.29
N LYS A 31 10.28 0.70 4.86
CA LYS A 31 10.09 0.72 6.32
C LYS A 31 9.56 -0.63 6.79
N ASN A 32 10.23 -1.27 7.76
CA ASN A 32 9.94 -2.61 8.27
C ASN A 32 9.91 -3.72 7.19
N GLY A 33 10.76 -3.58 6.17
CA GLY A 33 10.91 -4.56 5.10
C GLY A 33 12.24 -4.38 4.38
N PHE A 34 12.33 -4.91 3.17
CA PHE A 34 13.49 -4.79 2.30
C PHE A 34 13.08 -4.77 0.83
N VAL A 35 13.90 -4.15 -0.02
CA VAL A 35 13.66 -4.11 -1.46
C VAL A 35 13.99 -5.48 -2.06
N VAL A 36 13.13 -5.96 -2.96
CA VAL A 36 13.39 -7.10 -3.83
C VAL A 36 13.18 -6.70 -5.28
N GLN A 37 13.91 -7.36 -6.18
CA GLN A 37 13.70 -7.24 -7.61
C GLN A 37 12.91 -8.46 -8.10
N THR A 38 11.76 -8.21 -8.72
CA THR A 38 10.91 -9.23 -9.32
C THR A 38 10.84 -8.94 -10.82
N GLY A 39 11.49 -9.76 -11.64
CA GLY A 39 11.59 -9.49 -13.08
C GLY A 39 12.22 -8.12 -13.38
N ASN A 40 11.44 -7.21 -13.95
CA ASN A 40 11.86 -5.89 -14.40
C ASN A 40 11.47 -4.73 -13.45
N TYR A 41 10.91 -5.00 -12.27
CA TYR A 41 10.55 -3.96 -11.29
C TYR A 41 11.08 -4.29 -9.89
N PHE A 42 11.08 -3.26 -9.05
CA PHE A 42 11.40 -3.38 -7.64
C PHE A 42 10.13 -3.24 -6.81
N GLU A 43 10.10 -3.94 -5.69
CA GLU A 43 9.02 -3.83 -4.71
C GLU A 43 9.55 -4.02 -3.29
N CYS A 44 8.77 -3.57 -2.32
CA CYS A 44 9.07 -3.82 -0.91
C CYS A 44 8.46 -5.15 -0.46
N LYS A 45 9.30 -6.00 0.13
CA LYS A 45 8.86 -7.21 0.84
C LYS A 45 8.91 -6.95 2.34
N CYS A 46 7.79 -7.17 3.02
CA CYS A 46 7.69 -6.92 4.45
C CYS A 46 8.38 -7.98 5.30
N ASN A 47 8.87 -7.56 6.47
CA ASN A 47 9.36 -8.47 7.50
C ASN A 47 8.22 -9.35 8.04
N ASN A 48 8.56 -10.49 8.65
CA ASN A 48 7.56 -11.41 9.21
C ASN A 48 6.64 -10.69 10.22
N GLY A 49 5.33 -10.87 10.04
CA GLY A 49 4.31 -10.23 10.88
C GLY A 49 3.89 -8.83 10.43
N PHE A 50 4.53 -8.28 9.39
CA PHE A 50 4.16 -7.01 8.79
C PHE A 50 3.52 -7.21 7.42
N VAL A 51 2.74 -6.22 6.99
CA VAL A 51 2.02 -6.17 5.70
C VAL A 51 2.16 -4.80 5.08
N LEU A 52 2.07 -4.72 3.74
CA LEU A 52 2.18 -3.47 3.00
C LEU A 52 1.00 -2.54 3.36
N ALA A 53 1.31 -1.38 3.94
CA ALA A 53 0.33 -0.29 4.08
C ALA A 53 0.25 0.57 2.82
N ASN A 54 1.37 0.67 2.11
CA ASN A 54 1.55 1.25 0.79
C ASN A 54 2.81 0.62 0.16
N GLU A 55 3.27 1.16 -0.97
CA GLU A 55 4.34 0.59 -1.80
C GLU A 55 5.70 0.49 -1.10
N ASN A 56 5.98 1.32 -0.09
CA ASN A 56 7.27 1.35 0.60
C ASN A 56 7.20 1.22 2.13
N THR A 57 6.00 1.08 2.69
CA THR A 57 5.79 1.05 4.14
C THR A 57 5.09 -0.23 4.55
N CYS A 58 5.74 -0.99 5.42
CA CYS A 58 5.16 -2.15 6.07
C CYS A 58 4.75 -1.81 7.51
N GLU A 59 3.51 -2.15 7.87
CA GLU A 59 2.95 -1.98 9.20
C GLU A 59 2.53 -3.33 9.79
N GLU A 60 2.46 -3.43 11.11
CA GLU A 60 2.12 -4.69 11.79
C GLU A 60 0.75 -5.20 11.36
N LYS A 61 0.65 -6.49 11.04
CA LYS A 61 -0.61 -7.15 10.71
C LYS A 61 -1.46 -7.32 11.96
N ARG A 62 -2.70 -6.81 11.93
CA ARG A 62 -3.69 -6.91 13.00
C ARG A 62 -4.89 -7.75 12.57
N ASN A 63 -5.52 -8.40 13.55
CA ASN A 63 -6.75 -9.14 13.34
C ASN A 63 -7.94 -8.20 13.58
N CYS A 64 -8.90 -8.20 12.64
CA CYS A 64 -10.11 -7.39 12.72
C CYS A 64 -11.16 -7.96 13.68
N THR A 65 -10.93 -9.08 14.36
CA THR A 65 -11.83 -9.56 15.43
C THR A 65 -11.82 -8.65 16.67
N ASP A 66 -10.77 -7.86 16.87
CA ASP A 66 -10.67 -6.91 17.99
C ASP A 66 -11.04 -5.50 17.53
N ALA A 67 -12.09 -4.94 18.13
CA ALA A 67 -12.59 -3.59 17.83
C ALA A 67 -11.53 -2.49 18.03
N GLN A 68 -10.51 -2.69 18.85
CA GLN A 68 -9.40 -1.74 19.03
C GLN A 68 -8.50 -1.64 17.79
N ASN A 69 -8.55 -2.63 16.90
CA ASN A 69 -7.79 -2.65 15.66
C ASN A 69 -8.48 -1.90 14.51
N ALA A 70 -9.52 -1.11 14.78
CA ALA A 70 -10.13 -0.25 13.78
C ALA A 70 -9.07 0.64 13.11
N ASN A 71 -9.09 0.69 11.77
CA ASN A 71 -8.13 1.40 10.94
C ASN A 71 -6.67 0.92 11.09
N LYS A 72 -6.45 -0.32 11.55
CA LYS A 72 -5.13 -0.96 11.51
C LYS A 72 -5.02 -1.88 10.30
N ASN A 73 -3.79 -2.07 9.81
CA ASN A 73 -3.50 -2.94 8.68
C ASN A 73 -3.80 -4.40 9.02
N CYS A 74 -4.41 -5.12 8.10
CA CYS A 74 -4.82 -6.52 8.29
C CYS A 74 -4.36 -7.44 7.17
N GLY A 75 -3.82 -6.87 6.10
CA GLY A 75 -3.28 -7.53 4.92
C GLY A 75 -2.53 -6.51 4.08
N ASP A 76 -1.83 -6.98 3.05
CA ASP A 76 -1.19 -6.07 2.09
C ASP A 76 -2.28 -5.22 1.44
N TYR A 77 -2.09 -3.90 1.47
CA TYR A 77 -3.04 -2.89 1.00
C TYR A 77 -4.45 -3.05 1.58
N ALA A 78 -4.57 -3.53 2.82
CA ALA A 78 -5.85 -3.76 3.48
C ALA A 78 -5.88 -3.28 4.93
N MET A 79 -7.03 -2.78 5.36
CA MET A 79 -7.28 -2.26 6.71
C MET A 79 -8.57 -2.80 7.32
N CYS A 80 -8.61 -2.88 8.66
CA CYS A 80 -9.81 -3.21 9.40
C CYS A 80 -10.79 -2.03 9.39
N ILE A 81 -11.89 -2.16 8.65
CA ILE A 81 -12.92 -1.13 8.51
C ILE A 81 -14.22 -1.59 9.16
N ASN A 82 -14.90 -0.65 9.82
CA ASN A 82 -16.24 -0.87 10.37
C ASN A 82 -17.22 -1.09 9.23
N THR A 83 -17.83 -2.27 9.17
CA THR A 83 -18.99 -2.49 8.30
C THR A 83 -20.23 -2.06 9.07
N LYS A 84 -20.97 -1.08 8.55
CA LYS A 84 -22.31 -0.78 9.06
C LYS A 84 -23.29 -1.71 8.37
N ALA A 85 -23.82 -2.68 9.09
CA ALA A 85 -25.12 -3.26 8.79
C ALA A 85 -26.02 -2.96 10.00
N SER A 86 -27.25 -2.55 9.73
CA SER A 86 -28.29 -2.26 10.72
C SER A 86 -28.32 -3.30 11.86
N ASP A 87 -28.29 -2.80 13.10
CA ASP A 87 -28.69 -3.48 14.34
C ASP A 87 -27.93 -4.75 14.80
N GLU A 88 -26.86 -5.16 14.14
CA GLU A 88 -25.94 -6.19 14.65
C GLU A 88 -24.53 -5.61 14.89
N GLU A 89 -23.84 -6.16 15.89
CA GLU A 89 -22.52 -5.74 16.39
C GLU A 89 -21.58 -5.23 15.28
N ARG A 90 -20.92 -4.08 15.54
CA ARG A 90 -19.94 -3.47 14.61
C ARG A 90 -18.75 -4.41 14.39
N ALA A 91 -18.89 -5.38 13.49
CA ALA A 91 -17.81 -6.25 13.08
C ALA A 91 -16.86 -5.45 12.18
N LEU A 92 -15.58 -5.42 12.54
CA LEU A 92 -14.54 -4.93 11.64
C LEU A 92 -14.25 -6.02 10.60
N LYS A 93 -14.21 -5.62 9.34
CA LYS A 93 -13.81 -6.49 8.23
C LYS A 93 -12.50 -6.00 7.66
N CYS A 94 -11.59 -6.93 7.36
CA CYS A 94 -10.40 -6.61 6.58
C CYS A 94 -10.82 -6.27 5.15
N THR A 95 -10.58 -5.03 4.73
CA THR A 95 -11.05 -4.48 3.47
C THR A 95 -9.87 -3.80 2.78
N CYS A 96 -9.77 -3.95 1.45
CA CYS A 96 -8.76 -3.26 0.67
C CYS A 96 -8.86 -1.73 0.85
N ILE A 97 -7.72 -1.05 0.84
CA ILE A 97 -7.66 0.41 0.83
C ILE A 97 -8.18 0.96 -0.50
N SER A 98 -8.40 2.27 -0.56
CA SER A 98 -8.84 2.94 -1.80
C SER A 98 -7.90 2.62 -2.97
N GLN A 99 -8.47 2.44 -4.17
CA GLN A 99 -7.76 2.08 -5.41
C GLN A 99 -7.25 0.63 -5.48
N TYR A 100 -7.62 -0.20 -4.51
CA TYR A 100 -7.36 -1.63 -4.50
C TYR A 100 -8.66 -2.40 -4.36
N THR A 101 -8.77 -3.50 -5.09
CA THR A 101 -9.90 -4.42 -5.04
C THR A 101 -9.45 -5.80 -4.58
N LEU A 102 -10.36 -6.55 -3.96
CA LEU A 102 -10.09 -7.91 -3.49
C LEU A 102 -10.21 -8.88 -4.66
N GLU A 103 -9.11 -9.57 -4.97
CA GLU A 103 -9.06 -10.63 -5.98
C GLU A 103 -8.27 -11.82 -5.41
N ASN A 104 -8.88 -13.02 -5.39
CA ASN A 104 -8.29 -14.24 -4.82
C ASN A 104 -7.70 -14.05 -3.40
N ASP A 105 -8.46 -13.39 -2.52
CA ASP A 105 -8.08 -13.07 -1.13
C ASP A 105 -6.87 -12.12 -0.97
N VAL A 106 -6.45 -11.45 -2.05
CA VAL A 106 -5.38 -10.44 -2.04
C VAL A 106 -5.90 -9.11 -2.58
N CYS A 107 -5.47 -8.00 -1.99
CA CYS A 107 -5.79 -6.67 -2.52
C CYS A 107 -4.84 -6.35 -3.68
N VAL A 108 -5.41 -6.19 -4.88
CA VAL A 108 -4.70 -5.81 -6.09
C VAL A 108 -5.14 -4.43 -6.54
N PRO A 109 -4.29 -3.64 -7.24
CA PRO A 109 -4.71 -2.36 -7.78
C PRO A 109 -5.97 -2.51 -8.64
N ASP A 110 -6.91 -1.58 -8.58
CA ASP A 110 -8.18 -1.67 -9.33
C ASP A 110 -7.97 -1.87 -10.84
N LYS A 111 -6.89 -1.31 -11.39
CA LYS A 111 -6.51 -1.45 -12.80
C LYS A 111 -6.06 -2.85 -13.18
N CYS A 112 -5.67 -3.66 -12.20
CA CYS A 112 -5.26 -5.04 -12.36
C CYS A 112 -6.43 -6.04 -12.24
N ASN A 113 -7.63 -5.58 -11.89
CA ASN A 113 -8.79 -6.43 -11.71
C ASN A 113 -9.09 -7.27 -12.95
N GLY A 114 -9.04 -8.60 -12.80
CA GLY A 114 -9.33 -9.56 -13.86
C GLY A 114 -8.22 -9.71 -14.91
N ILE A 115 -7.03 -9.15 -14.69
CA ILE A 115 -5.88 -9.30 -15.58
C ILE A 115 -5.06 -10.53 -15.17
N MET A 116 -5.00 -11.52 -16.05
CA MET A 116 -4.24 -12.76 -15.82
C MET A 116 -2.84 -12.68 -16.42
N CYS A 117 -1.80 -12.67 -15.58
CA CYS A 117 -0.39 -12.61 -15.98
C CYS A 117 0.33 -13.98 -16.01
N GLY A 118 -0.41 -15.09 -15.97
CA GLY A 118 0.15 -16.44 -16.05
C GLY A 118 1.07 -16.77 -14.87
N LYS A 119 2.39 -16.78 -15.11
CA LYS A 119 3.40 -17.02 -14.06
C LYS A 119 3.84 -15.77 -13.31
N GLY A 120 3.48 -14.58 -13.82
CA GLY A 120 3.76 -13.29 -13.18
C GLY A 120 2.53 -12.73 -12.47
N LYS A 121 2.63 -11.48 -12.05
CA LYS A 121 1.53 -10.72 -11.45
C LYS A 121 1.26 -9.44 -12.23
N CYS A 122 0.03 -8.96 -12.16
CA CYS A 122 -0.30 -7.65 -12.68
C CYS A 122 0.21 -6.59 -11.71
N ILE A 123 0.92 -5.61 -12.24
CA ILE A 123 1.39 -4.44 -11.52
C ILE A 123 1.00 -3.17 -12.29
N LEU A 124 0.94 -2.05 -11.59
CA LEU A 124 0.93 -0.75 -12.27
C LEU A 124 2.26 -0.58 -13.01
N ASP A 125 2.21 -0.06 -14.23
CA ASP A 125 3.42 0.15 -15.01
C ASP A 125 4.34 1.11 -14.23
N PRO A 126 5.60 0.69 -13.99
CA PRO A 126 6.53 1.45 -13.17
C PRO A 126 6.93 2.79 -13.81
N ASP A 127 6.76 2.97 -15.11
CA ASP A 127 7.07 4.21 -15.83
C ASP A 127 5.81 5.08 -16.06
N ASP A 128 4.62 4.47 -16.10
CA ASP A 128 3.34 5.19 -16.15
C ASP A 128 2.22 4.43 -15.42
N THR A 129 1.90 4.83 -14.19
CA THR A 129 0.88 4.18 -13.36
C THR A 129 -0.55 4.27 -13.93
N ASN A 130 -0.76 4.94 -15.07
CA ASN A 130 -1.99 4.86 -15.85
C ASN A 130 -2.19 3.51 -16.54
N PHE A 131 -1.10 2.83 -16.87
CA PHE A 131 -1.08 1.53 -17.51
C PHE A 131 -0.73 0.42 -16.52
N VAL A 132 -0.92 -0.80 -16.97
CA VAL A 132 -0.62 -2.03 -16.23
C VAL A 132 0.28 -2.91 -17.07
N THR A 133 1.11 -3.68 -16.40
CA THR A 133 2.00 -4.65 -17.04
C THR A 133 2.03 -5.96 -16.26
N CYS A 134 2.39 -7.03 -16.95
CA CYS A 134 2.57 -8.35 -16.36
C CYS A 134 4.07 -8.59 -16.15
N SER A 135 4.44 -8.93 -14.93
CA SER A 135 5.85 -9.18 -14.55
C SER A 135 5.97 -10.38 -13.62
#